data_AF-A0A0M3D6M2-F1
#
_entry.id   AF-A0A0M3D6M2-F1
#
_cell.length_a   1.000
_cell.length_b   1.000
_cell.length_c   1.000
_cell.angle_alpha   90.00
_cell.angle_beta   90.00
_cell.angle_gamma   90.00
#
_symmetry.space_group_name_H-M   'P 1'
#
loop_
_entity.id
_entity.type
_entity.pdbx_description
1 polymer ?
#
loop_
_entity_poly.entity_id
_entity_poly.type
_entity_poly.pdbx_seq_one_letter_code
_entity_poly.pdbx_strand_id
1 'polypeptide(L)'
;MPKITATTLTVAALILLALTGCAGNATDERVAPAAVETTEPLVAETPAAESEAPATPDQLFVDRVRAELPDDTVIPNATDEQLIAAAGEACEQMNAGVDFSAVDVVDGEIPNGLDIRESSATIAAAAKDIYCPQGY
;
A
#
# COMPACT_ATOMS: atom_id res chain seq x y z
N MET A 1 24.18 36.97 -6.30
CA MET A 1 22.96 37.55 -6.90
C MET A 1 22.10 36.41 -7.40
N PRO A 2 20.86 36.25 -6.91
CA PRO A 2 19.98 35.12 -7.24
C PRO A 2 19.24 35.38 -8.56
N LYS A 3 18.78 34.30 -9.22
CA LYS A 3 17.61 34.32 -10.08
C LYS A 3 16.99 32.92 -10.14
N ILE A 4 15.86 32.82 -9.45
CA ILE A 4 14.90 31.73 -9.47
C ILE A 4 14.10 31.87 -10.78
N THR A 5 13.86 30.78 -11.49
CA THR A 5 12.67 30.70 -12.36
C THR A 5 12.15 29.27 -12.35
N ALA A 6 10.86 29.14 -12.11
CA ALA A 6 10.16 27.92 -11.75
C ALA A 6 9.16 27.48 -12.85
N THR A 7 8.75 26.21 -12.76
CA THR A 7 7.39 25.66 -13.02
C THR A 7 6.88 25.55 -14.47
N THR A 8 6.52 24.33 -14.91
CA THR A 8 5.12 23.89 -15.17
C THR A 8 5.00 22.43 -15.65
N LEU A 9 4.23 21.65 -14.88
CA LEU A 9 3.62 20.35 -15.19
C LEU A 9 2.42 20.52 -16.16
N THR A 10 2.13 19.51 -16.97
CA THR A 10 0.75 19.21 -17.42
C THR A 10 0.60 17.72 -17.78
N VAL A 11 -0.21 17.02 -16.98
CA VAL A 11 -0.75 15.67 -17.23
C VAL A 11 -2.21 15.85 -17.66
N ALA A 12 -2.66 15.11 -18.67
CA ALA A 12 -4.08 14.92 -18.94
C ALA A 12 -4.35 13.48 -19.41
N ALA A 13 -5.04 12.74 -18.55
CA ALA A 13 -5.63 11.42 -18.80
C ALA A 13 -6.97 11.55 -19.54
N LEU A 14 -7.46 10.45 -20.15
CA LEU A 14 -8.85 9.95 -20.00
C LEU A 14 -9.06 8.65 -20.80
N ILE A 15 -9.36 7.59 -20.06
CA ILE A 15 -9.76 6.26 -20.51
C ILE A 15 -11.29 6.21 -20.53
N LEU A 16 -11.91 5.68 -21.59
CA LEU A 16 -13.35 5.41 -21.67
C LEU A 16 -13.58 3.89 -21.60
N LEU A 17 -14.16 3.44 -20.48
CA LEU A 17 -14.71 2.09 -20.31
C LEU A 17 -16.14 2.02 -20.83
N ALA A 18 -16.44 1.03 -21.66
CA ALA A 18 -17.82 0.60 -21.95
C ALA A 18 -17.90 -0.93 -21.77
N LEU A 19 -18.41 -1.38 -20.62
CA LEU A 19 -18.81 -2.76 -20.37
C LEU A 19 -20.33 -2.80 -20.23
N THR A 20 -21.04 -3.09 -21.32
CA THR A 20 -22.46 -3.49 -21.26
C THR A 20 -22.55 -4.98 -21.56
N GLY A 21 -22.39 -5.79 -20.51
CA GLY A 21 -22.59 -7.23 -20.54
C GLY A 21 -24.06 -7.58 -20.39
N CYS A 22 -24.60 -8.24 -21.41
CA CYS A 22 -25.95 -8.78 -21.53
C CYS A 22 -26.13 -9.98 -20.58
N ALA A 23 -27.17 -9.97 -19.73
CA ALA A 23 -27.61 -11.16 -19.00
C ALA A 23 -29.04 -11.48 -19.44
N GLY A 24 -29.16 -12.57 -20.19
CA GLY A 24 -30.38 -13.04 -20.83
C GLY A 24 -31.33 -13.82 -19.91
N ASN A 25 -32.55 -13.98 -20.44
CA ASN A 25 -33.70 -14.69 -19.88
C ASN A 25 -33.40 -16.08 -19.31
N ALA A 26 -34.16 -16.44 -18.25
CA ALA A 26 -34.43 -17.83 -17.90
C ALA A 26 -35.94 -18.10 -17.89
N THR A 27 -36.27 -19.18 -18.59
CA THR A 27 -37.54 -19.73 -19.03
C THR A 27 -38.43 -20.29 -17.90
N ASP A 28 -39.74 -20.19 -18.12
CA ASP A 28 -40.85 -20.85 -17.42
C ASP A 28 -40.73 -22.38 -17.50
N GLU A 29 -40.87 -23.11 -16.39
CA GLU A 29 -41.24 -24.52 -16.46
C GLU A 29 -42.02 -25.00 -15.23
N ARG A 30 -43.28 -25.34 -15.50
CA ARG A 30 -44.29 -25.92 -14.61
C ARG A 30 -44.16 -27.43 -14.59
N VAL A 31 -43.76 -28.05 -13.47
CA VAL A 31 -43.92 -29.51 -13.23
C VAL A 31 -44.26 -29.78 -11.75
N ALA A 32 -45.28 -30.61 -11.52
CA ALA A 32 -45.73 -31.13 -10.22
C ALA A 32 -45.24 -32.58 -9.99
N PRO A 33 -45.60 -33.30 -8.91
CA PRO A 33 -45.44 -33.05 -7.47
C PRO A 33 -44.60 -34.16 -6.75
N ALA A 34 -44.22 -33.85 -5.50
CA ALA A 34 -43.92 -34.73 -4.34
C ALA A 34 -42.93 -35.91 -4.47
N ALA A 35 -41.75 -35.75 -3.88
CA ALA A 35 -40.93 -36.82 -3.31
C ALA A 35 -40.63 -36.51 -1.84
N VAL A 36 -40.94 -37.45 -0.94
CA VAL A 36 -40.57 -37.40 0.47
C VAL A 36 -39.14 -37.92 0.57
N GLU A 37 -38.17 -37.02 0.63
CA GLU A 37 -36.79 -37.37 0.95
C GLU A 37 -36.53 -37.08 2.43
N THR A 38 -36.12 -38.13 3.15
CA THR A 38 -35.57 -38.00 4.50
C THR A 38 -34.30 -37.17 4.40
N THR A 39 -34.38 -35.89 4.77
CA THR A 39 -33.23 -35.01 4.85
C THR A 39 -32.35 -35.45 6.01
N GLU A 40 -31.26 -36.15 5.72
CA GLU A 40 -30.10 -36.12 6.61
C GLU A 40 -29.76 -34.63 6.85
N PRO A 41 -29.46 -34.22 8.10
CA PRO A 41 -29.18 -32.82 8.38
C PRO A 41 -27.98 -32.39 7.55
N LEU A 42 -28.20 -31.40 6.67
CA LEU A 42 -27.17 -30.75 5.88
C LEU A 42 -26.08 -30.27 6.84
N VAL A 43 -24.94 -30.97 6.85
CA VAL A 43 -23.72 -30.45 7.46
C VAL A 43 -23.32 -29.28 6.58
N ALA A 44 -23.56 -28.06 7.08
CA ALA A 44 -22.98 -26.88 6.47
C ALA A 44 -21.47 -27.06 6.50
N GLU A 45 -20.85 -27.22 5.32
CA GLU A 45 -19.40 -27.11 5.21
C GLU A 45 -19.04 -25.72 5.74
N THR A 46 -18.44 -25.69 6.93
CA THR A 46 -17.83 -24.45 7.42
C THR A 46 -16.77 -24.08 6.39
N PRO A 47 -16.82 -22.88 5.78
CA PRO A 47 -15.79 -22.45 4.85
C PRO A 47 -14.45 -22.68 5.54
N ALA A 48 -13.59 -23.50 4.91
CA ALA A 48 -12.22 -23.64 5.39
C ALA A 48 -11.66 -22.22 5.44
N ALA A 49 -11.21 -21.80 6.63
CA ALA A 49 -10.57 -20.51 6.78
C ALA A 49 -9.46 -20.44 5.73
N GLU A 50 -9.57 -19.50 4.81
CA GLU A 50 -8.54 -19.22 3.83
C GLU A 50 -7.28 -18.91 4.64
N SER A 51 -6.27 -19.77 4.53
CA SER A 51 -5.00 -19.56 5.23
C SER A 51 -4.43 -18.24 4.73
N GLU A 52 -4.44 -17.21 5.58
CA GLU A 52 -3.76 -15.95 5.28
C GLU A 52 -2.29 -16.29 4.98
N ALA A 53 -1.87 -16.02 3.74
CA ALA A 53 -0.49 -16.19 3.36
C ALA A 53 0.38 -15.30 4.28
N PRO A 54 1.61 -15.72 4.62
CA PRO A 54 2.49 -14.86 5.40
C PRO A 54 2.71 -13.53 4.67
N ALA A 55 2.62 -12.42 5.40
CA ALA A 55 2.79 -11.08 4.85
C ALA A 55 4.17 -10.92 4.21
N THR A 56 4.23 -10.26 3.06
CA THR A 56 5.49 -9.96 2.37
C THR A 56 6.24 -8.84 3.10
N PRO A 57 7.57 -8.71 2.92
CA PRO A 57 8.32 -7.55 3.44
C PRO A 57 7.71 -6.22 3.00
N ASP A 58 7.26 -6.12 1.75
CA ASP A 58 6.60 -4.94 1.20
C ASP A 58 5.33 -4.58 1.95
N GLN A 59 4.47 -5.57 2.23
CA GLN A 59 3.25 -5.36 3.02
C GLN A 59 3.57 -4.94 4.44
N LEU A 60 4.49 -5.63 5.11
CA LEU A 60 4.91 -5.28 6.48
C LEU A 60 5.48 -3.86 6.56
N PHE A 61 6.24 -3.46 5.55
CA PHE A 61 6.81 -2.12 5.47
C PHE A 61 5.74 -1.05 5.26
N VAL A 62 4.88 -1.24 4.26
CA VAL A 62 3.80 -0.28 3.94
C VAL A 62 2.85 -0.12 5.12
N ASP A 63 2.43 -1.22 5.75
CA ASP A 63 1.54 -1.20 6.91
C ASP A 63 2.16 -0.44 8.08
N ARG A 64 3.45 -0.67 8.35
CA ARG A 64 4.17 0.03 9.41
C ARG A 64 4.30 1.52 9.14
N VAL A 65 4.74 1.89 7.94
CA VAL A 65 4.90 3.30 7.57
C VAL A 65 3.56 4.02 7.62
N ARG A 66 2.48 3.42 7.12
CA ARG A 66 1.13 4.00 7.19
C ARG A 66 0.59 4.10 8.62
N ALA A 67 0.99 3.21 9.53
CA ALA A 67 0.58 3.25 10.93
C ALA A 67 1.33 4.33 11.74
N GLU A 68 2.57 4.64 11.36
CA GLU A 68 3.45 5.58 12.07
C GLU A 68 3.46 6.98 11.46
N LEU A 69 3.10 7.13 10.18
CA LEU A 69 2.97 8.43 9.53
C LEU A 69 1.68 9.14 9.98
N PRO A 70 1.76 10.36 10.55
CA PRO A 70 0.56 11.12 10.85
C PRO A 70 -0.23 11.50 9.59
N ASP A 71 -1.54 11.73 9.75
CA ASP A 71 -2.44 12.13 8.64
C ASP A 71 -2.05 13.50 8.02
N ASP A 72 -1.30 14.33 8.73
CA ASP A 72 -0.77 15.64 8.30
C ASP A 72 0.71 15.56 7.87
N THR A 73 1.08 14.48 7.18
CA THR A 73 2.44 14.33 6.64
C THR A 73 2.60 15.05 5.31
N VAL A 74 3.85 15.24 4.90
CA VAL A 74 4.22 15.82 3.58
C VAL A 74 3.84 14.88 2.42
N ILE A 75 3.53 13.61 2.73
CA ILE A 75 3.21 12.54 1.76
C ILE A 75 1.84 11.88 2.01
N PRO A 76 0.75 12.64 2.17
CA PRO A 76 -0.55 12.08 2.55
C PRO A 76 -1.16 11.17 1.46
N ASN A 77 -0.62 11.22 0.24
CA ASN A 77 -1.07 10.47 -0.93
C ASN A 77 0.04 9.64 -1.59
N ALA A 78 1.12 9.32 -0.86
CA ALA A 78 2.15 8.44 -1.42
C ALA A 78 1.55 7.06 -1.75
N THR A 79 1.87 6.54 -2.94
CA THR A 79 1.52 5.17 -3.31
C THR A 79 2.45 4.19 -2.60
N ASP A 80 2.02 2.94 -2.49
CA ASP A 80 2.84 1.89 -1.87
C ASP A 80 4.18 1.74 -2.60
N GLU A 81 4.18 1.83 -3.94
CA GLU A 81 5.41 1.77 -4.74
C GLU A 81 6.35 2.94 -4.45
N GLN A 82 5.81 4.14 -4.20
CA GLN A 82 6.64 5.30 -3.82
C GLN A 82 7.27 5.10 -2.44
N LEU A 83 6.52 4.57 -1.49
CA LEU A 83 7.04 4.26 -0.16
C LEU A 83 8.13 3.19 -0.23
N ILE A 84 7.92 2.13 -1.03
CA ILE A 84 8.89 1.05 -1.20
C ILE A 84 10.16 1.56 -1.92
N ALA A 85 10.02 2.41 -2.93
CA ALA A 85 11.16 3.04 -3.59
C ALA A 85 11.97 3.92 -2.62
N ALA A 86 11.29 4.73 -1.81
CA ALA A 86 11.92 5.53 -0.76
C ALA A 86 12.61 4.67 0.30
N ALA A 87 12.07 3.48 0.61
CA ALA A 87 12.73 2.51 1.48
C ALA A 87 14.08 2.04 0.91
N GLY A 88 14.10 1.75 -0.40
CA GLY A 88 15.32 1.40 -1.13
C GLY A 88 16.36 2.52 -1.10
N GLU A 89 15.95 3.76 -1.35
CA GLU A 89 16.84 4.91 -1.28
C GLU A 89 17.36 5.16 0.15
N ALA A 90 16.50 5.05 1.16
CA ALA A 90 16.90 5.17 2.56
C ALA A 90 17.97 4.13 2.91
N CYS A 91 17.76 2.89 2.48
CA CYS A 91 18.72 1.81 2.58
C CYS A 91 20.07 2.14 1.93
N GLU A 92 20.08 2.71 0.73
CA GLU A 92 21.31 3.16 0.04
C GLU A 92 22.05 4.25 0.84
N GLN A 93 21.33 5.26 1.33
CA GLN A 93 21.90 6.34 2.14
C GLN A 93 22.49 5.80 3.46
N MET A 94 21.77 4.92 4.16
CA MET A 94 22.23 4.34 5.43
C MET A 94 23.43 3.41 5.23
N ASN A 95 23.46 2.63 4.15
CA ASN A 95 24.64 1.83 3.77
C ASN A 95 25.85 2.71 3.40
N ALA A 96 25.64 3.95 2.98
CA ALA A 96 26.69 4.94 2.77
C ALA A 96 27.12 5.65 4.06
N GLY A 97 26.53 5.31 5.22
CA GLY A 97 26.89 5.84 6.54
C GLY A 97 26.06 7.04 7.00
N VAL A 98 24.96 7.36 6.31
CA VAL A 98 23.99 8.37 6.78
C VAL A 98 23.22 7.81 7.97
N ASP A 99 23.13 8.56 9.06
CA ASP A 99 22.28 8.16 10.20
C ASP A 99 20.81 8.17 9.78
N PHE A 100 20.03 7.20 10.24
CA PHE A 100 18.61 7.06 9.85
C PHE A 100 17.77 8.32 10.16
N SER A 101 18.14 9.10 11.18
CA SER A 101 17.47 10.37 11.52
C SER A 101 17.80 11.52 10.56
N ALA A 102 18.85 11.37 9.77
CA ALA A 102 19.34 12.33 8.79
C ALA A 102 19.07 11.92 7.33
N VAL A 103 18.39 10.79 7.11
CA VAL A 103 17.94 10.37 5.78
C VAL A 103 16.95 11.39 5.21
N ASP A 104 17.08 11.66 3.91
CA ASP A 104 16.22 12.58 3.17
C ASP A 104 15.72 11.87 1.90
N VAL A 105 14.50 11.35 1.94
CA VAL A 105 13.87 10.57 0.84
C VAL A 105 12.50 11.11 0.46
N VAL A 106 12.04 12.16 1.15
CA VAL A 106 10.76 12.81 0.88
C VAL A 106 11.01 14.22 0.37
N ASP A 107 10.74 14.41 -0.92
CA ASP A 107 10.90 15.71 -1.58
C ASP A 107 10.06 16.80 -0.90
N GLY A 108 10.72 17.91 -0.55
CA GLY A 108 10.08 19.07 0.05
C GLY A 108 9.80 18.93 1.55
N GLU A 109 10.21 17.83 2.18
CA GLU A 109 10.20 17.72 3.63
C GLU A 109 11.14 18.76 4.25
N ILE A 110 10.69 19.36 5.35
CA ILE A 110 11.44 20.35 6.13
C ILE A 110 11.68 19.75 7.51
N PRO A 111 12.92 19.79 8.05
CA PRO A 111 13.17 19.30 9.40
C PRO A 111 12.39 20.10 10.44
N ASN A 112 11.97 19.41 11.50
CA ASN A 112 11.31 20.02 12.65
C ASN A 112 12.31 20.81 13.54
N GLY A 113 11.85 21.30 14.69
CA GLY A 113 12.69 22.06 15.63
C GLY A 113 13.87 21.27 16.25
N LEU A 114 13.97 19.97 15.98
CA LEU A 114 15.05 19.07 16.40
C LEU A 114 15.98 18.66 15.24
N ASP A 115 15.84 19.29 14.07
CA ASP A 115 16.58 18.95 12.84
C ASP A 115 16.22 17.57 12.24
N ILE A 116 15.03 17.03 12.58
CA ILE A 116 14.55 15.72 12.12
C ILE A 116 13.50 15.87 11.03
N ARG A 117 13.66 15.13 9.94
CA ARG A 117 12.68 14.95 8.87
C ARG A 117 11.78 13.77 9.21
N GLU A 118 10.64 14.02 9.84
CA GLU A 118 9.82 12.97 10.48
C GLU A 118 9.38 11.85 9.52
N SER A 119 8.93 12.20 8.32
CA SER A 119 8.47 11.24 7.31
C SER A 119 9.63 10.40 6.81
N SER A 120 10.76 11.04 6.44
CA SER A 120 11.97 10.35 6.00
C SER A 120 12.55 9.47 7.12
N ALA A 121 12.55 9.92 8.37
CA ALA A 121 13.02 9.15 9.52
C ALA A 121 12.14 7.92 9.79
N THR A 122 10.81 8.05 9.68
CA THR A 122 9.88 6.92 9.79
C THR A 122 10.10 5.89 8.68
N ILE A 123 10.23 6.34 7.43
CA ILE A 123 10.55 5.47 6.29
C ILE A 123 11.89 4.76 6.52
N ALA A 124 12.93 5.50 6.93
CA ALA A 124 14.26 4.96 7.19
C ALA A 124 14.26 3.95 8.34
N ALA A 125 13.55 4.21 9.43
CA ALA A 125 13.42 3.31 10.56
C ALA A 125 12.71 2.00 10.18
N ALA A 126 11.62 2.07 9.41
CA ALA A 126 10.95 0.87 8.90
C ALA A 126 11.82 0.11 7.91
N ALA A 127 12.51 0.81 6.99
CA ALA A 127 13.39 0.22 6.00
C ALA A 127 14.61 -0.47 6.65
N LYS A 128 15.20 0.13 7.68
CA LYS A 128 16.25 -0.46 8.52
C LYS A 128 15.86 -1.85 9.01
N ASP A 129 14.68 -1.97 9.59
CA ASP A 129 14.26 -3.20 10.27
C ASP A 129 13.85 -4.29 9.28
N ILE A 130 13.31 -3.91 8.11
CA ILE A 130 12.68 -4.84 7.16
C ILE A 130 13.57 -5.13 5.94
N TYR A 131 14.15 -4.10 5.33
CA TYR A 131 14.94 -4.22 4.09
C TYR A 131 16.45 -4.22 4.31
N CYS A 132 16.94 -3.53 5.36
CA CYS A 132 18.38 -3.32 5.59
C CYS A 132 18.89 -3.79 6.96
N PRO A 133 18.67 -5.06 7.33
CA PRO A 133 19.02 -5.55 8.67
C PRO A 133 20.54 -5.66 8.95
N GLN A 134 21.40 -5.42 7.96
CA GLN A 134 22.85 -5.68 8.04
C GLN A 134 23.74 -4.42 8.03
N GLY A 135 23.16 -3.21 8.05
CA GLY A 135 23.92 -1.97 7.81
C GLY A 135 23.86 -0.92 8.92
N TYR A 136 24.48 -1.19 10.07
CA TYR A 136 24.80 -0.20 11.13
C TYR A 136 26.13 -0.53 11.81
#